data_AF-A0A536Y961-F1
#
_entry.id   AF-A0A536Y961-F1
#
_cell.length_a   1.000
_cell.length_b   1.000
_cell.length_c   1.000
_cell.angle_alpha   90.00
_cell.angle_beta   90.00
_cell.angle_gamma   90.00
#
_symmetry.space_group_name_H-M   'P 1'
#
loop_
_entity.id
_entity.type
_entity.pdbx_description
1 polymer ?
#
loop_
_entity_poly.entity_id
_entity_poly.type
_entity_poly.pdbx_seq_one_letter_code
_entity_poly.pdbx_strand_id
1 'polypeptide(L)'
;MASPPETSPSGGYATSGRAPNQLHARQKAYNEAAGASPHNGGTTMKTALLATAFALAFPLATLAGESDLYGTWKLVSLTRTMDGGKMEEPRGKAPKGYLNFGPDGRVMSFIANEKRPKPASVEKMSDPERVGLFNSMNAYAGTYQLQGNKLTYRFDLIHNEVPERAAVREIKLDGQRMTMLNEPAKSSMDGKMVQTTTVWEKVSAPAAAKK
;
A
#
# COMPACT_ATOMS: atom_id res chain seq x y z
N MET A 1 41.83 -47.56 11.49
CA MET A 1 43.04 -47.04 12.19
C MET A 1 43.74 -46.14 11.18
N ALA A 2 43.91 -44.82 11.36
CA ALA A 2 44.12 -44.06 12.58
C ALA A 2 43.36 -42.71 12.59
N SER A 3 43.14 -42.20 13.80
CA SER A 3 42.54 -40.91 14.18
C SER A 3 43.56 -39.73 14.06
N PRO A 4 43.14 -38.45 14.20
CA PRO A 4 43.79 -37.26 13.66
C PRO A 4 44.66 -36.51 14.70
N PRO A 5 45.24 -35.34 14.36
CA PRO A 5 45.58 -34.33 15.36
C PRO A 5 44.60 -33.14 15.33
N GLU A 6 44.03 -32.85 16.51
CA GLU A 6 43.47 -31.55 16.87
C GLU A 6 44.57 -30.49 16.99
N THR A 7 44.23 -29.22 16.76
CA THR A 7 44.46 -28.13 17.74
C THR A 7 43.69 -26.87 17.30
N SER A 8 42.83 -26.39 18.20
CA SER A 8 42.33 -25.00 18.22
C SER A 8 43.40 -24.07 18.80
N PRO A 9 43.30 -22.76 18.55
CA PRO A 9 42.96 -21.91 19.70
C PRO A 9 41.93 -20.80 19.39
N SER A 10 40.96 -20.72 20.32
CA SER A 10 40.37 -19.53 20.93
C SER A 10 40.49 -18.16 20.24
N GLY A 11 39.34 -17.52 19.97
CA GLY A 11 39.28 -16.08 19.71
C GLY A 11 37.86 -15.50 19.65
N GLY A 12 37.40 -14.95 20.78
CA GLY A 12 36.61 -13.71 20.84
C GLY A 12 35.15 -13.73 20.37
N TYR A 13 34.23 -13.69 21.33
CA TYR A 13 32.90 -13.09 21.15
C TYR A 13 33.05 -11.61 20.82
N ALA A 14 32.70 -11.19 19.60
CA ALA A 14 32.49 -9.79 19.25
C ALA A 14 30.98 -9.52 19.15
N THR A 15 30.45 -8.83 20.16
CA THR A 15 29.13 -8.20 20.12
C THR A 15 29.17 -7.06 19.11
N SER A 16 28.66 -7.28 17.90
CA SER A 16 28.47 -6.19 16.93
C SER A 16 27.35 -5.28 17.44
N GLY A 17 27.74 -4.10 17.93
CA GLY A 17 26.85 -3.05 18.38
C GLY A 17 25.83 -2.67 17.31
N ARG A 18 24.56 -2.66 17.69
CA ARG A 18 23.44 -2.18 16.87
C ARG A 18 23.65 -0.69 16.59
N ALA A 19 23.80 -0.32 15.32
CA ALA A 19 23.76 1.08 14.91
C ALA A 19 22.43 1.71 15.37
N PRO A 20 22.42 2.91 15.96
CA PRO A 20 21.21 3.53 16.44
C PRO A 20 20.24 3.79 15.28
N ASN A 21 18.98 3.42 15.52
CA ASN A 21 17.87 3.43 14.59
C ASN A 21 17.62 4.86 14.07
N GLN A 22 17.98 5.15 12.81
CA GLN A 22 17.96 6.52 12.25
C GLN A 22 16.57 7.18 12.22
N LEU A 23 15.50 6.40 12.40
CA LEU A 23 14.14 6.89 12.57
C LEU A 23 13.93 7.66 13.89
N HIS A 24 14.58 7.22 14.99
CA HIS A 24 14.50 7.91 16.28
C HIS A 24 15.25 9.25 16.28
N ALA A 25 16.39 9.31 15.57
CA ALA A 25 17.18 10.55 15.45
C ALA A 25 16.41 11.64 14.68
N ARG A 26 15.66 11.25 13.63
CA ARG A 26 14.79 12.17 12.87
C ARG A 26 13.61 12.68 13.70
N GLN A 27 12.98 11.83 14.52
CA GLN A 27 11.87 12.24 15.37
C GLN A 27 12.32 13.19 16.49
N LYS A 28 13.51 12.96 17.07
CA LYS A 28 14.09 13.85 18.08
C LYS A 28 14.42 15.23 17.51
N ALA A 29 15.01 15.28 16.32
CA ALA A 29 15.29 16.54 15.63
C ALA A 29 14.00 17.31 15.24
N TYR A 30 12.93 16.61 14.88
CA TYR A 30 11.63 17.22 14.63
C TYR A 30 11.00 17.82 15.90
N ASN A 31 11.07 17.11 17.02
CA ASN A 31 10.53 17.58 18.30
C ASN A 31 11.35 18.74 18.90
N GLU A 32 12.67 18.76 18.68
CA GLU A 32 13.55 19.85 19.12
C GLU A 32 13.36 21.11 18.26
N ALA A 33 13.12 20.97 16.95
CA ALA A 33 12.79 22.08 16.07
C ALA A 33 11.39 22.67 16.35
N ALA A 34 10.44 21.86 16.82
CA ALA A 34 9.08 22.28 17.16
C ALA A 34 8.94 22.95 18.54
N GLY A 35 9.98 22.88 19.38
CA GLY A 35 9.97 23.41 20.76
C GLY A 35 10.46 24.85 20.92
N ALA A 36 10.94 25.51 19.87
CA ALA A 36 11.51 26.85 19.96
C ALA A 36 10.50 27.93 19.56
N SER A 37 9.71 28.41 20.52
CA SER A 37 9.09 29.74 20.45
C SER A 37 9.85 30.70 21.37
N PRO A 38 10.25 31.90 20.91
CA PRO A 38 11.05 32.81 21.72
C PRO A 38 10.16 33.64 22.65
N HIS A 39 10.49 33.64 23.94
CA HIS A 39 10.12 34.67 24.91
C HIS A 39 11.40 35.39 25.35
N ASN A 40 11.52 36.71 25.18
CA ASN A 40 11.20 37.69 26.23
C ASN A 40 11.61 39.14 25.92
N GLY A 41 10.87 40.07 26.55
CA GLY A 41 11.22 41.48 26.79
C GLY A 41 10.25 42.45 26.12
N GLY A 42 9.33 43.17 26.74
CA GLY A 42 9.01 43.45 28.14
C GLY A 42 8.57 44.92 28.23
N THR A 43 7.32 45.22 28.60
CA THR A 43 6.84 46.50 29.21
C THR A 43 5.36 46.38 29.63
N THR A 44 5.13 46.42 30.94
CA THR A 44 4.06 47.08 31.72
C THR A 44 2.58 47.09 31.25
N MET A 45 1.75 46.29 31.94
CA MET A 45 0.42 46.57 32.54
C MET A 45 -0.73 47.18 31.69
N LYS A 46 -1.84 46.42 31.50
CA LYS A 46 -3.24 46.71 31.91
C LYS A 46 -4.28 45.88 31.11
N THR A 47 -5.10 45.12 31.85
CA THR A 47 -6.51 44.70 31.60
C THR A 47 -7.02 44.47 30.17
N ALA A 48 -7.50 43.26 29.87
CA ALA A 48 -8.92 42.96 29.54
C ALA A 48 -9.15 41.47 29.18
N LEU A 49 -10.27 40.94 29.65
CA LEU A 49 -10.82 39.61 29.32
C LEU A 49 -11.15 39.48 27.83
N LEU A 50 -10.93 38.30 27.26
CA LEU A 50 -11.89 37.54 26.43
C LEU A 50 -11.26 36.21 25.98
N ALA A 51 -11.48 35.16 26.77
CA ALA A 51 -11.19 33.78 26.37
C ALA A 51 -12.26 33.32 25.38
N THR A 52 -12.03 33.53 24.08
CA THR A 52 -12.81 32.87 23.02
C THR A 52 -12.18 31.51 22.75
N ALA A 53 -12.71 30.48 23.38
CA ALA A 53 -12.43 29.10 23.02
C ALA A 53 -13.07 28.82 21.65
N PHE A 54 -12.32 29.06 20.56
CA PHE A 54 -12.64 28.51 19.26
C PHE A 54 -12.36 27.00 19.32
N ALA A 55 -13.33 26.24 19.79
CA ALA A 55 -13.35 24.80 19.61
C ALA A 55 -13.48 24.54 18.10
N LEU A 56 -12.34 24.47 17.41
CA LEU A 56 -12.27 23.85 16.10
C LEU A 56 -12.66 22.38 16.30
N ALA A 57 -13.95 22.10 16.16
CA ALA A 57 -14.46 20.77 15.93
C ALA A 57 -13.87 20.30 14.60
N PHE A 58 -12.65 19.77 14.64
CA PHE A 58 -12.19 18.89 13.58
C PHE A 58 -13.18 17.73 13.57
N PRO A 59 -13.92 17.49 12.46
CA PRO A 59 -14.67 16.25 12.37
C PRO A 59 -13.64 15.14 12.54
N LEU A 60 -13.77 14.35 13.62
CA LEU A 60 -13.06 13.09 13.69
C LEU A 60 -13.47 12.35 12.43
N ALA A 61 -12.55 12.20 11.49
CA ALA A 61 -12.72 11.26 10.41
C ALA A 61 -13.01 9.93 11.10
N THR A 62 -14.24 9.44 10.97
CA THR A 62 -14.60 8.11 11.46
C THR A 62 -13.62 7.15 10.81
N LEU A 63 -12.80 6.51 11.64
CA LEU A 63 -11.90 5.48 11.16
C LEU A 63 -12.76 4.44 10.47
N ALA A 64 -12.49 4.19 9.20
CA ALA A 64 -13.25 3.22 8.44
C ALA A 64 -13.22 1.87 9.17
N GLY A 65 -14.41 1.31 9.40
CA GLY A 65 -14.56 -0.02 9.93
C GLY A 65 -14.17 -1.05 8.87
N GLU A 66 -13.79 -2.24 9.29
CA GLU A 66 -13.50 -3.33 8.36
C GLU A 66 -14.68 -3.62 7.42
N SER A 67 -15.91 -3.47 7.93
CA SER A 67 -17.15 -3.63 7.16
C SER A 67 -17.30 -2.65 6.00
N ASP A 68 -16.63 -1.49 6.05
CA ASP A 68 -16.68 -0.51 4.96
C ASP A 68 -15.97 -1.03 3.71
N LEU A 69 -14.99 -1.93 3.88
CA LEU A 69 -14.29 -2.59 2.78
C LEU A 69 -15.15 -3.63 2.07
N TYR A 70 -16.11 -4.26 2.76
CA TYR A 70 -16.82 -5.42 2.23
C TYR A 70 -17.50 -5.15 0.88
N GLY A 71 -17.43 -6.15 0.01
CA GLY A 71 -18.00 -6.15 -1.33
C GLY A 71 -16.95 -5.98 -2.42
N THR A 72 -17.43 -5.63 -3.61
CA THR A 72 -16.62 -5.55 -4.83
C THR A 72 -16.33 -4.11 -5.17
N TRP A 73 -15.10 -3.87 -5.59
CA TRP A 73 -14.55 -2.58 -6.00
C TRP A 73 -14.03 -2.68 -7.41
N LYS A 74 -14.35 -1.71 -8.26
CA LYS A 74 -13.89 -1.60 -9.64
C LYS A 74 -12.71 -0.65 -9.73
N LEU A 75 -11.68 -1.04 -10.46
CA LEU A 75 -10.49 -0.21 -10.66
C LEU A 75 -10.84 1.03 -11.49
N VAL A 76 -10.44 2.20 -11.00
CA VAL A 76 -10.51 3.48 -11.70
C VAL A 76 -9.16 3.82 -12.32
N SER A 77 -8.09 3.73 -11.53
CA SER A 77 -6.73 4.03 -11.98
C SER A 77 -5.68 3.24 -11.21
N LEU A 78 -4.53 3.04 -11.86
CA LEU A 78 -3.32 2.50 -11.26
C LEU A 78 -2.13 3.29 -11.77
N THR A 79 -1.44 3.98 -10.86
CA THR A 79 -0.21 4.71 -11.14
C THR A 79 0.95 4.11 -10.37
N ARG A 80 2.15 4.29 -10.89
CA ARG A 80 3.38 4.00 -10.16
C ARG A 80 4.30 5.21 -10.18
N THR A 81 4.93 5.49 -9.06
CA THR A 81 5.96 6.51 -8.91
C THR A 81 7.30 5.81 -8.73
N MET A 82 8.26 6.12 -9.59
CA MET A 82 9.65 5.65 -9.48
C MET A 82 10.50 6.62 -8.64
N ASP A 83 11.67 6.15 -8.23
CA ASP A 83 12.71 7.01 -7.67
C ASP A 83 12.99 8.21 -8.60
N GLY A 84 13.01 9.42 -8.03
CA GLY A 84 13.09 10.67 -8.79
C GLY A 84 11.73 11.29 -9.14
N GLY A 85 10.61 10.69 -8.70
CA GLY A 85 9.28 11.30 -8.78
C GLY A 85 8.58 11.14 -10.13
N LYS A 86 9.17 10.40 -11.08
CA LYS A 86 8.53 10.09 -12.36
C LYS A 86 7.30 9.20 -12.13
N MET A 87 6.13 9.71 -12.51
CA MET A 87 4.86 8.98 -12.46
C MET A 87 4.56 8.32 -13.81
N GLU A 88 4.06 7.09 -13.78
CA GLU A 88 3.64 6.34 -14.95
C GLU A 88 2.28 5.65 -14.71
N GLU A 89 1.56 5.40 -15.80
CA GLU A 89 0.30 4.64 -15.85
C GLU A 89 0.57 3.27 -16.52
N PRO A 90 1.21 2.31 -15.83
CA PRO A 90 1.75 1.10 -16.47
C PRO A 90 0.66 0.18 -17.05
N ARG A 91 -0.61 0.42 -16.70
CA ARG A 91 -1.78 -0.35 -17.14
C ARG A 91 -2.66 0.39 -18.16
N GLY A 92 -2.23 1.57 -18.62
CA GLY A 92 -3.03 2.48 -19.44
C GLY A 92 -3.84 3.45 -18.60
N LYS A 93 -4.54 4.38 -19.26
CA LYS A 93 -5.34 5.44 -18.63
C LYS A 93 -6.67 4.92 -18.09
N ALA A 94 -7.19 3.87 -18.73
CA ALA A 94 -8.45 3.22 -18.34
C ALA A 94 -8.24 1.70 -18.15
N PRO A 95 -7.47 1.29 -17.13
CA PRO A 95 -7.28 -0.12 -16.84
C PRO A 95 -8.60 -0.75 -16.39
N LYS A 96 -8.68 -2.09 -16.50
CA LYS A 96 -9.86 -2.84 -16.05
C LYS A 96 -9.47 -3.67 -14.84
N GLY A 97 -10.34 -3.79 -13.86
CA GLY A 97 -10.08 -4.69 -12.76
C GLY A 97 -11.12 -4.65 -11.67
N TYR A 98 -11.09 -5.69 -10.85
CA TYR A 98 -11.91 -5.81 -9.67
C TYR A 98 -11.06 -6.24 -8.47
N LEU A 99 -11.47 -5.76 -7.30
CA LEU A 99 -10.97 -6.13 -5.99
C LEU A 99 -12.17 -6.47 -5.12
N ASN A 100 -12.16 -7.61 -4.46
CA ASN A 100 -13.22 -8.00 -3.53
C ASN A 100 -12.65 -8.16 -2.12
N PHE A 101 -13.40 -7.68 -1.14
CA PHE A 101 -13.21 -7.97 0.28
C PHE A 101 -14.43 -8.72 0.80
N GLY A 102 -14.19 -9.91 1.34
CA GLY A 102 -15.22 -10.73 1.96
C GLY A 102 -15.27 -10.52 3.48
N PRO A 103 -16.45 -10.66 4.11
CA PRO A 103 -16.59 -10.63 5.58
C PRO A 103 -15.89 -11.82 6.27
N ASP A 104 -15.46 -12.81 5.51
CA ASP A 104 -14.62 -13.94 5.92
C ASP A 104 -13.12 -13.59 5.97
N GLY A 105 -12.76 -12.31 5.81
CA GLY A 105 -11.38 -11.83 5.84
C GLY A 105 -10.59 -12.15 4.57
N ARG A 106 -11.27 -12.52 3.47
CA ARG A 106 -10.65 -12.83 2.18
C ARG A 106 -10.53 -11.62 1.29
N VAL A 107 -9.44 -11.57 0.53
CA VAL A 107 -9.23 -10.58 -0.54
C VAL A 107 -8.90 -11.29 -1.84
N MET A 108 -9.51 -10.83 -2.94
CA MET A 108 -9.24 -11.31 -4.29
C MET A 108 -9.15 -10.14 -5.26
N SER A 109 -8.12 -10.12 -6.11
CA SER A 109 -7.95 -9.08 -7.12
C SER A 109 -7.61 -9.64 -8.48
N PHE A 110 -8.17 -9.01 -9.50
CA PHE A 110 -7.80 -9.19 -10.89
C PHE A 110 -7.74 -7.83 -11.57
N ILE A 111 -6.59 -7.48 -12.12
CA ILE A 111 -6.34 -6.26 -12.89
C ILE A 111 -5.84 -6.65 -14.28
N ALA A 112 -6.24 -5.87 -15.26
CA ALA A 112 -5.98 -6.03 -16.67
C ALA A 112 -5.63 -4.67 -17.29
N ASN A 113 -4.65 -4.64 -18.20
CA ASN A 113 -4.33 -3.45 -18.97
C ASN A 113 -5.56 -2.98 -19.78
N GLU A 114 -5.62 -1.68 -20.07
CA GLU A 114 -6.60 -1.07 -20.98
C GLU A 114 -6.59 -1.77 -22.35
N LYS A 115 -5.38 -1.96 -22.90
CA LYS A 115 -5.12 -2.61 -24.18
C LYS A 115 -4.51 -3.99 -23.93
N ARG A 116 -5.19 -5.03 -24.42
CA ARG A 116 -4.80 -6.43 -24.29
C ARG A 116 -4.91 -7.13 -25.65
N PRO A 117 -4.15 -8.20 -25.88
CA PRO A 117 -4.37 -9.07 -27.04
C PRO A 117 -5.82 -9.55 -27.09
N LYS A 118 -6.36 -9.70 -28.30
CA LYS A 118 -7.70 -10.22 -28.57
C LYS A 118 -7.61 -11.39 -29.54
N PRO A 119 -7.31 -12.60 -29.04
CA PRO A 119 -7.23 -13.78 -29.89
C PRO A 119 -8.57 -14.07 -30.55
N ALA A 120 -8.54 -14.65 -31.75
CA ALA A 120 -9.76 -14.94 -32.50
C ALA A 120 -10.65 -16.00 -31.84
N SER A 121 -10.06 -16.94 -31.11
CA SER A 121 -10.74 -18.03 -30.38
C SER A 121 -9.77 -18.69 -29.40
N VAL A 122 -10.28 -19.54 -28.50
CA VAL A 122 -9.43 -20.29 -27.56
C VAL A 122 -8.57 -21.32 -28.29
N GLU A 123 -9.14 -21.98 -29.29
CA GLU A 123 -8.50 -23.04 -30.08
C GLU A 123 -7.36 -22.51 -30.95
N LYS A 124 -7.50 -21.27 -31.45
CA LYS A 124 -6.51 -20.63 -32.33
C LYS A 124 -5.56 -19.68 -31.61
N MET A 125 -5.65 -19.58 -30.28
CA MET A 125 -4.76 -18.71 -29.51
C MET A 125 -3.32 -19.22 -29.65
N SER A 126 -2.42 -18.33 -30.06
CA SER A 126 -1.00 -18.58 -30.18
C SER A 126 -0.28 -18.37 -28.85
N ASP A 127 0.92 -18.96 -28.69
CA ASP A 127 1.70 -18.76 -27.47
C ASP A 127 2.11 -17.30 -27.22
N PRO A 128 2.49 -16.50 -28.24
CA PRO A 128 2.69 -15.06 -28.06
C PRO A 128 1.44 -14.34 -27.53
N GLU A 129 0.24 -14.73 -27.95
CA GLU A 129 -1.00 -14.17 -27.42
C GLU A 129 -1.25 -14.58 -25.97
N ARG A 130 -0.98 -15.84 -25.60
CA ARG A 130 -1.05 -16.32 -24.21
C ARG A 130 -0.11 -15.51 -23.31
N VAL A 131 1.14 -15.35 -23.73
CA VAL A 131 2.15 -14.54 -23.02
C VAL A 131 1.69 -13.09 -22.90
N GLY A 132 1.18 -12.49 -23.98
CA GLY A 132 0.66 -11.12 -23.95
C GLY A 132 -0.53 -10.94 -23.00
N LEU A 133 -1.44 -11.93 -22.93
CA LEU A 133 -2.56 -11.91 -21.99
C LEU A 133 -2.11 -12.05 -20.53
N PHE A 134 -1.09 -12.88 -20.28
CA PHE A 134 -0.46 -13.05 -18.97
C PHE A 134 0.26 -11.77 -18.52
N ASN A 135 1.13 -11.21 -19.38
CA ASN A 135 1.89 -9.99 -19.08
C ASN A 135 0.99 -8.76 -18.88
N SER A 136 -0.22 -8.78 -19.44
CA SER A 136 -1.19 -7.70 -19.31
C SER A 136 -2.17 -7.87 -18.15
N MET A 137 -2.02 -8.88 -17.28
CA MET A 137 -2.79 -9.04 -16.05
C MET A 137 -1.95 -8.86 -14.77
N ASN A 138 -2.64 -8.73 -13.65
CA ASN A 138 -2.12 -8.94 -12.30
C ASN A 138 -3.26 -9.53 -11.49
N ALA A 139 -3.07 -10.73 -10.95
CA ALA A 139 -4.06 -11.34 -10.07
C ALA A 139 -3.41 -11.94 -8.83
N TYR A 140 -4.18 -11.90 -7.74
CA TYR A 140 -3.81 -12.49 -6.46
C TYR A 140 -5.06 -12.78 -5.61
N ALA A 141 -4.90 -13.70 -4.66
CA ALA A 141 -5.87 -13.98 -3.62
C ALA A 141 -5.16 -14.22 -2.28
N GLY A 142 -5.86 -13.96 -1.19
CA GLY A 142 -5.30 -14.13 0.15
C GLY A 142 -6.25 -13.69 1.25
N THR A 143 -5.67 -13.37 2.41
CA THR A 143 -6.37 -12.76 3.54
C THR A 143 -5.90 -11.34 3.77
N TYR A 144 -6.69 -10.53 4.47
CA TYR A 144 -6.31 -9.17 4.84
C TYR A 144 -6.57 -8.87 6.32
N GLN A 145 -5.94 -7.82 6.82
CA GLN A 145 -6.21 -7.22 8.13
C GLN A 145 -6.19 -5.70 7.99
N LEU A 146 -7.15 -5.02 8.60
CA LEU A 146 -7.21 -3.56 8.66
C LEU A 146 -6.92 -3.10 10.09
N GLN A 147 -5.95 -2.20 10.24
CA GLN A 147 -5.59 -1.55 11.51
C GLN A 147 -5.52 -0.04 11.29
N GLY A 148 -6.57 0.69 11.71
CA GLY A 148 -6.72 2.10 11.35
C GLY A 148 -6.83 2.26 9.83
N ASN A 149 -5.93 3.04 9.22
CA ASN A 149 -5.83 3.18 7.76
C ASN A 149 -4.85 2.20 7.11
N LYS A 150 -4.24 1.29 7.87
CA LYS A 150 -3.23 0.36 7.37
C LYS A 150 -3.87 -0.98 7.02
N LEU A 151 -3.86 -1.32 5.75
CA LEU A 151 -4.37 -2.58 5.21
C LEU A 151 -3.19 -3.50 4.85
N THR A 152 -3.15 -4.67 5.49
CA THR A 152 -2.07 -5.66 5.32
C THR A 152 -2.62 -6.91 4.68
N TYR A 153 -2.03 -7.36 3.58
CA TYR A 153 -2.36 -8.62 2.92
C TYR A 153 -1.39 -9.72 3.31
N ARG A 154 -1.93 -10.94 3.40
CA ARG A 154 -1.16 -12.19 3.31
C ARG A 154 -1.62 -12.91 2.06
N PHE A 155 -0.72 -13.07 1.10
CA PHE A 155 -1.03 -13.68 -0.19
C PHE A 155 -0.96 -15.19 -0.09
N ASP A 156 -1.99 -15.88 -0.58
CA ASP A 156 -2.02 -17.33 -0.71
C ASP A 156 -1.80 -17.78 -2.17
N LEU A 157 -2.20 -16.93 -3.11
CA LEU A 157 -2.06 -17.18 -4.55
C LEU A 157 -1.65 -15.90 -5.27
N ILE A 158 -0.73 -16.05 -6.22
CA ILE A 158 -0.19 -14.98 -7.04
C ILE A 158 -0.04 -15.52 -8.46
N HIS A 159 -0.61 -14.85 -9.46
CA HIS A 159 -0.59 -15.35 -10.86
C HIS A 159 0.80 -15.65 -11.44
N ASN A 160 1.85 -14.98 -10.95
CA ASN A 160 3.22 -15.14 -11.42
C ASN A 160 4.16 -15.81 -10.40
N GLU A 161 3.65 -16.22 -9.23
CA GLU A 161 4.41 -16.85 -8.14
C GLU A 161 5.65 -16.05 -7.66
N VAL A 162 5.74 -14.76 -7.99
CA VAL A 162 6.82 -13.89 -7.49
C VAL A 162 6.40 -13.29 -6.13
N PRO A 163 7.12 -13.62 -5.04
CA PRO A 163 6.73 -13.24 -3.69
C PRO A 163 7.07 -11.78 -3.36
N GLU A 164 8.00 -11.18 -4.11
CA GLU A 164 8.41 -9.79 -3.94
C GLU A 164 7.28 -8.84 -4.38
N ARG A 165 6.46 -8.43 -3.42
CA ARG A 165 5.38 -7.46 -3.58
C ARG A 165 5.09 -6.77 -2.25
N ALA A 166 4.61 -5.54 -2.33
CA ALA A 166 4.14 -4.86 -1.12
C ALA A 166 3.02 -5.71 -0.48
N ALA A 167 3.14 -5.99 0.81
CA ALA A 167 2.10 -6.62 1.61
C ALA A 167 1.21 -5.56 2.28
N VAL A 168 1.75 -4.39 2.56
CA VAL A 168 1.08 -3.31 3.28
C VAL A 168 0.69 -2.18 2.32
N ARG A 169 -0.45 -1.54 2.59
CA ARG A 169 -0.89 -0.28 1.98
C ARG A 169 -1.56 0.59 3.02
N GLU A 170 -1.44 1.90 2.84
CA GLU A 170 -2.34 2.86 3.47
C GLU A 170 -3.57 3.03 2.60
N ILE A 171 -4.74 3.12 3.22
CA ILE A 171 -6.01 3.32 2.53
C ILE A 171 -6.69 4.60 2.98
N LYS A 172 -7.37 5.25 2.04
CA LYS A 172 -8.33 6.32 2.33
C LYS A 172 -9.66 5.94 1.69
N LEU A 173 -10.69 5.88 2.53
CA LEU A 173 -12.08 5.70 2.10
C LEU A 173 -12.78 7.06 2.11
N ASP A 174 -13.47 7.36 1.02
CA ASP A 174 -14.28 8.55 0.81
C ASP A 174 -15.61 8.13 0.15
N GLY A 175 -16.57 7.75 0.99
CA GLY A 175 -17.83 7.13 0.57
C GLY A 175 -17.60 5.87 -0.25
N GLN A 176 -17.96 5.93 -1.54
CA GLN A 176 -17.81 4.81 -2.48
C GLN A 176 -16.46 4.82 -3.22
N ARG A 177 -15.52 5.70 -2.85
CA ARG A 177 -14.19 5.77 -3.44
C ARG A 177 -13.13 5.32 -2.44
N MET A 178 -12.19 4.52 -2.91
CA MET A 178 -11.05 4.05 -2.12
C MET A 178 -9.75 4.34 -2.84
N THR A 179 -8.84 5.02 -2.17
CA THR A 179 -7.45 5.18 -2.63
C THR A 179 -6.56 4.28 -1.79
N MET A 180 -5.70 3.48 -2.44
CA MET A 180 -4.68 2.69 -1.77
C MET A 180 -3.29 3.14 -2.21
N LEU A 181 -2.42 3.37 -1.25
CA LEU A 181 -1.00 3.64 -1.46
C LEU A 181 -0.19 2.47 -0.91
N ASN A 182 0.45 1.70 -1.79
CA ASN A 182 1.29 0.59 -1.39
C ASN A 182 2.60 1.11 -0.77
N GLU A 183 3.17 0.34 0.17
CA GLU A 183 4.58 0.53 0.52
C GLU A 183 5.48 0.34 -0.73
N PRO A 184 6.66 1.01 -0.79
CA PRO A 184 7.61 0.79 -1.87
C PRO A 184 8.00 -0.68 -2.01
N ALA A 185 7.95 -1.20 -3.23
CA ALA A 185 8.33 -2.58 -3.52
C ALA A 185 8.84 -2.71 -4.96
N LYS A 186 9.47 -3.84 -5.26
CA LYS A 186 9.78 -4.19 -6.65
C LYS A 186 8.49 -4.40 -7.44
N SER A 187 8.42 -3.77 -8.60
CA SER A 187 7.33 -3.90 -9.55
C SER A 187 7.28 -5.32 -10.11
N SER A 188 6.11 -5.98 -10.00
CA SER A 188 5.86 -7.28 -10.64
C SER A 188 5.92 -7.27 -12.17
N MET A 189 6.08 -6.10 -12.80
CA MET A 189 6.10 -5.93 -14.25
C MET A 189 7.53 -5.85 -14.83
N ASP A 190 8.45 -5.20 -14.11
CA ASP A 190 9.80 -4.88 -14.60
C ASP A 190 10.87 -4.87 -13.50
N GLY A 191 10.54 -5.29 -12.28
CA GLY A 191 11.48 -5.42 -11.16
C GLY A 191 11.96 -4.10 -10.53
N LYS A 192 11.58 -2.95 -11.08
CA LYS A 192 11.99 -1.63 -10.56
C LYS A 192 11.34 -1.33 -9.22
N MET A 193 12.07 -0.65 -8.33
CA MET A 193 11.49 -0.12 -7.10
C MET A 193 10.48 0.97 -7.42
N VAL A 194 9.25 0.80 -6.96
CA VAL A 194 8.14 1.71 -7.21
C VAL A 194 7.22 1.81 -6.02
N GLN A 195 6.55 2.95 -5.89
CA GLN A 195 5.37 3.08 -5.06
C GLN A 195 4.13 3.05 -5.96
N THR A 196 3.18 2.16 -5.69
CA THR A 196 1.97 2.01 -6.51
C THR A 196 0.79 2.64 -5.80
N THR A 197 0.04 3.47 -6.51
CA THR A 197 -1.24 4.02 -6.05
C THR A 197 -2.36 3.44 -6.91
N THR A 198 -3.41 2.96 -6.27
CA THR A 198 -4.63 2.52 -6.96
C THR A 198 -5.83 3.29 -6.45
N VAL A 199 -6.76 3.57 -7.34
CA VAL A 199 -8.04 4.16 -7.00
C VAL A 199 -9.15 3.25 -7.46
N TRP A 200 -10.12 3.03 -6.57
CA TRP A 200 -11.22 2.10 -6.76
C TRP A 200 -12.56 2.76 -6.46
N GLU A 201 -13.60 2.28 -7.11
CA GLU A 201 -14.99 2.65 -6.86
C GLU A 201 -15.80 1.43 -6.47
N LYS A 202 -16.62 1.55 -5.42
CA LYS A 202 -17.47 0.47 -4.93
C LYS A 202 -18.52 0.14 -5.98
N VAL A 203 -18.67 -1.14 -6.29
CA VAL A 203 -19.67 -1.61 -7.25
C VAL A 203 -21.03 -1.62 -6.56
N SER A 204 -21.97 -0.84 -7.08
CA SER A 204 -23.36 -0.93 -6.68
C SER A 204 -23.93 -2.30 -7.04
N ALA A 205 -24.79 -2.85 -6.16
CA ALA A 205 -25.56 -4.02 -6.52
C ALA A 205 -26.32 -3.75 -7.83
N PRO A 206 -26.35 -4.70 -8.79
CA PRO A 206 -27.17 -4.53 -9.97
C PRO A 206 -28.62 -4.28 -9.51
N ALA A 207 -29.29 -3.31 -10.14
CA ALA A 207 -30.70 -3.08 -9.88
C ALA A 207 -31.44 -4.41 -10.09
N ALA A 208 -32.25 -4.83 -9.11
CA ALA A 208 -33.01 -6.07 -9.23
C ALA A 208 -33.80 -6.04 -10.54
N ALA A 209 -33.62 -7.04 -11.38
CA ALA A 209 -34.40 -7.18 -12.60
C ALA A 209 -35.88 -7.19 -12.21
N LYS A 210 -36.66 -6.26 -12.76
CA LYS A 210 -38.11 -6.29 -12.61
C LYS A 210 -38.59 -7.61 -13.23
N LYS A 211 -39.18 -8.47 -12.39
CA LYS A 211 -39.89 -9.68 -12.84
C LYS A 211 -41.16 -9.31 -13.58
#